data_AF-A0A3N7G1T1-F1
#
_entry.id   AF-A0A3N7G1T1-F1
#
_cell.length_a   1.000
_cell.length_b   1.000
_cell.length_c   1.000
_cell.angle_alpha   90.00
_cell.angle_beta   90.00
_cell.angle_gamma   90.00
#
_symmetry.space_group_name_H-M   'P 1'
#
loop_
_entity.id
_entity.type
_entity.pdbx_description
1 polymer ?
#
loop_
_entity_poly.entity_id
_entity_poly.type
_entity_poly.pdbx_seq_one_letter_code
_entity_poly.pdbx_strand_id
1 'polypeptide(L)'
;MSLHQMTHSFRTQLLKITSRLIYIKAVVKRKNSLSGVRYSEEPAIFAWELMNEPRCSSSSSAPALQAWIAEMAAYIKSLDKRHLVTVGLEGFYGLNTTNKSEVNPGIRAASLGSDFIPNSAISNIDFASVHAYPDRWIPHADLEAKTSYLSHWVDSHISDGDIALRKPVLFKEVGSSRHVDEKGVFDRDVLLKTVYDKIYESAKKRRAGAFIWQLLVEGVDGYTDKTTIM
;
A
#
# COMPACT_ATOMS: atom_id res chain seq x y z
N MET A 1 32.09 -14.95 -14.93
CA MET A 1 31.97 -14.49 -13.53
C MET A 1 32.97 -15.26 -12.69
N SER A 2 33.89 -14.59 -11.99
CA SER A 2 34.87 -15.29 -11.14
C SER A 2 34.20 -15.77 -9.84
N LEU A 3 34.71 -16.86 -9.26
CA LEU A 3 34.21 -17.45 -8.00
C LEU A 3 34.21 -16.44 -6.83
N HIS A 4 35.10 -15.45 -6.89
CA HIS A 4 35.24 -14.37 -5.92
C HIS A 4 34.13 -13.31 -6.03
N GLN A 5 33.67 -12.98 -7.24
CA GLN A 5 32.53 -12.08 -7.45
C GLN A 5 31.20 -12.72 -7.04
N MET A 6 31.03 -14.02 -7.28
CA MET A 6 29.85 -14.76 -6.81
C MET A 6 29.76 -14.80 -5.29
N THR A 7 30.88 -15.07 -4.60
CA THR A 7 30.90 -15.14 -3.13
C THR A 7 30.65 -13.79 -2.46
N HIS A 8 31.15 -12.68 -3.03
CA HIS A 8 30.86 -11.34 -2.50
C HIS A 8 29.39 -10.93 -2.73
N SER A 9 28.84 -11.17 -3.92
CA SER A 9 27.42 -10.89 -4.21
C SER A 9 26.48 -11.70 -3.29
N PHE A 10 26.76 -13.00 -3.15
CA PHE A 10 26.01 -13.89 -2.27
C PHE A 10 26.07 -13.45 -0.80
N ARG A 11 27.26 -13.10 -0.29
CA ARG A 11 27.42 -12.58 1.08
C ARG A 11 26.67 -11.27 1.29
N THR A 12 26.70 -10.36 0.32
CA THR A 12 26.01 -9.06 0.42
C THR A 12 24.50 -9.23 0.44
N GLN A 13 23.97 -10.13 -0.39
CA GLN A 13 22.56 -10.45 -0.43
C GLN A 13 22.10 -11.16 0.86
N LEU A 14 22.90 -12.11 1.36
CA LEU A 14 22.65 -12.78 2.63
C LEU A 14 22.64 -11.79 3.80
N LEU A 15 23.61 -10.87 3.88
CA LEU A 15 23.65 -9.83 4.91
C LEU A 15 22.42 -8.92 4.87
N LYS A 16 21.94 -8.53 3.69
CA LYS A 16 20.71 -7.74 3.52
C LYS A 16 19.46 -8.50 3.98
N ILE A 17 19.37 -9.79 3.69
CA ILE A 17 18.26 -10.64 4.14
C ILE A 17 18.31 -10.80 5.67
N THR A 18 19.48 -11.15 6.22
CA THR A 18 19.65 -11.35 7.65
C THR A 18 19.40 -10.06 8.43
N SER A 19 19.89 -8.91 7.97
CA SER A 19 19.65 -7.62 8.65
C SER A 19 18.16 -7.24 8.68
N ARG A 20 17.44 -7.48 7.58
CA ARG A 20 15.98 -7.27 7.50
C ARG A 20 15.22 -8.16 8.48
N LEU A 21 15.52 -9.46 8.52
CA LEU A 21 14.87 -10.40 9.43
C LEU A 21 15.15 -10.05 10.90
N ILE A 22 16.40 -9.65 11.21
CA ILE A 22 16.77 -9.15 12.55
C ILE A 22 15.96 -7.92 12.92
N TYR A 23 15.83 -6.95 12.01
CA TYR A 23 15.06 -5.73 12.26
C TYR A 23 13.58 -6.04 12.53
N ILE A 24 12.95 -6.85 11.69
CA ILE A 24 11.55 -7.28 11.87
C ILE A 24 11.38 -7.93 13.24
N LYS A 25 12.24 -8.89 13.60
CA LYS A 25 12.18 -9.56 14.89
C LYS A 25 12.35 -8.59 16.06
N ALA A 26 13.29 -7.65 15.96
CA ALA A 26 13.54 -6.66 16.99
C ALA A 26 12.32 -5.77 17.26
N VAL A 27 11.63 -5.32 16.20
CA VAL A 27 10.41 -4.50 16.32
C VAL A 27 9.25 -5.33 16.86
N VAL A 28 8.92 -6.47 16.23
CA VAL A 28 7.75 -7.28 16.62
C VAL A 28 7.87 -7.81 18.05
N LYS A 29 9.08 -8.17 18.50
CA LYS A 29 9.33 -8.68 19.87
C LYS A 29 9.68 -7.61 20.89
N ARG A 30 9.72 -6.32 20.49
CA ARG A 30 10.02 -5.21 21.38
C ARG A 30 9.03 -5.21 22.55
N LYS A 31 9.56 -5.03 23.76
CA LYS A 31 8.76 -4.71 24.94
C LYS A 31 8.67 -3.19 25.04
N ASN A 32 7.46 -2.65 25.06
CA ASN A 32 7.25 -1.23 25.30
C ASN A 32 7.82 -0.87 26.68
N SER A 33 8.68 0.13 26.76
CA SER A 33 9.32 0.54 28.02
C SER A 33 8.37 1.26 28.97
N LEU A 34 7.25 1.80 28.46
CA LEU A 34 6.24 2.51 29.24
C LEU A 34 5.16 1.54 29.73
N SER A 35 4.52 0.81 28.83
CA SER A 35 3.44 -0.12 29.20
C SER A 35 3.93 -1.48 29.69
N GLY A 36 5.16 -1.87 29.37
CA GLY A 36 5.68 -3.21 29.63
C GLY A 36 5.08 -4.29 28.74
N VAL A 37 4.18 -3.97 27.81
CA VAL A 37 3.55 -4.93 26.90
C VAL A 37 4.46 -5.18 25.70
N ARG A 38 4.54 -6.43 25.23
CA ARG A 38 5.26 -6.72 23.97
C ARG A 38 4.45 -6.21 22.79
N TYR A 39 5.10 -5.68 21.77
CA TYR A 39 4.39 -5.19 20.58
C TYR A 39 3.56 -6.29 19.91
N SER A 40 4.02 -7.54 19.90
CA SER A 40 3.23 -8.69 19.45
C SER A 40 1.99 -9.04 20.30
N GLU A 41 1.77 -8.34 21.41
CA GLU A 41 0.65 -8.52 22.36
C GLU A 41 -0.12 -7.21 22.59
N GLU A 42 0.28 -6.12 21.92
CA GLU A 42 -0.24 -4.76 22.15
C GLU A 42 -1.48 -4.48 21.29
N PRO A 43 -2.71 -4.48 21.85
CA PRO A 43 -3.93 -4.29 21.06
C PRO A 43 -4.05 -2.91 20.39
N ALA A 44 -3.25 -1.93 20.80
CA ALA A 44 -3.18 -0.64 20.11
C ALA A 44 -2.56 -0.74 18.71
N ILE A 45 -1.80 -1.79 18.42
CA ILE A 45 -1.27 -2.06 17.07
C ILE A 45 -2.37 -2.77 16.26
N PHE A 46 -2.81 -2.18 15.17
CA PHE A 46 -3.81 -2.80 14.29
C PHE A 46 -3.19 -3.88 13.39
N ALA A 47 -2.09 -3.55 12.73
CA ALA A 47 -1.47 -4.41 11.72
C ALA A 47 0.03 -4.12 11.55
N TRP A 48 0.75 -5.12 11.03
CA TRP A 48 2.08 -4.96 10.47
C TRP A 48 2.02 -4.76 8.96
N GLU A 49 2.86 -3.86 8.46
CA GLU A 49 3.01 -3.60 7.04
C GLU A 49 4.42 -3.95 6.59
N LEU A 50 4.54 -4.69 5.49
CA LEU A 50 5.85 -5.19 5.05
C LEU A 50 6.77 -4.08 4.53
N MET A 51 6.22 -3.16 3.72
CA MET A 51 6.95 -2.06 3.10
C MET A 51 5.96 -1.07 2.48
N ASN A 52 6.26 0.22 2.61
CA ASN A 52 5.53 1.24 1.90
C ASN A 52 5.84 1.21 0.39
N GLU A 53 4.81 1.20 -0.46
CA GLU A 53 4.87 1.24 -1.93
C GLU A 53 5.96 0.33 -2.54
N PRO A 54 5.96 -1.00 -2.28
CA PRO A 54 7.00 -1.86 -2.79
C PRO A 54 6.89 -1.98 -4.31
N ARG A 55 7.93 -1.51 -5.00
CA ARG A 55 8.08 -1.58 -6.46
C ARG A 55 9.35 -2.33 -6.81
N CYS A 56 9.39 -2.88 -8.02
CA CYS A 56 10.59 -3.39 -8.65
C CYS A 56 10.88 -2.63 -9.94
N SER A 57 12.16 -2.47 -10.26
CA SER A 57 12.62 -1.71 -11.43
C SER A 57 12.25 -2.35 -12.77
N SER A 58 11.79 -3.59 -12.78
CA SER A 58 11.34 -4.29 -13.99
C SER A 58 10.25 -5.33 -13.68
N SER A 59 9.36 -5.57 -14.65
CA SER A 59 8.34 -6.63 -14.58
C SER A 59 8.95 -8.03 -14.46
N SER A 60 10.17 -8.25 -14.97
CA SER A 60 10.91 -9.51 -14.79
C SER A 60 11.25 -9.82 -13.32
N SER A 61 11.18 -8.81 -12.44
CA SER A 61 11.40 -8.97 -11.00
C SER A 61 10.10 -9.22 -10.21
N ALA A 62 8.93 -9.21 -10.85
CA ALA A 62 7.64 -9.47 -10.19
C ALA A 62 7.61 -10.81 -9.42
N PRO A 63 8.15 -11.93 -9.94
CA PRO A 63 8.21 -13.18 -9.19
C PRO A 63 9.07 -13.07 -7.92
N ALA A 64 10.15 -12.28 -7.96
CA ALA A 64 11.02 -12.06 -6.80
C ALA A 64 10.29 -11.25 -5.71
N LEU A 65 9.52 -10.22 -6.11
CA LEU A 65 8.68 -9.48 -5.17
C LEU A 65 7.61 -10.39 -4.54
N GLN A 66 6.92 -11.20 -5.34
CA GLN A 66 5.93 -12.16 -4.85
C GLN A 66 6.54 -13.12 -3.82
N ALA A 67 7.69 -13.71 -4.12
CA ALA A 67 8.39 -14.63 -3.22
C ALA A 67 8.79 -13.94 -1.90
N TRP A 68 9.32 -12.72 -2.00
CA TRP A 68 9.69 -11.92 -0.84
C TRP A 68 8.48 -11.54 0.03
N ILE A 69 7.33 -11.20 -0.56
CA ILE A 69 6.12 -10.88 0.21
C ILE A 69 5.70 -12.12 0.99
N ALA A 70 5.69 -13.29 0.34
CA ALA A 70 5.31 -14.55 0.97
C ALA A 70 6.26 -14.93 2.13
N GLU A 71 7.57 -14.82 1.92
CA GLU A 71 8.59 -15.10 2.94
C GLU A 71 8.41 -14.18 4.16
N MET A 72 8.21 -12.89 3.93
CA MET A 72 8.20 -11.87 4.98
C MET A 72 6.90 -11.87 5.76
N ALA A 73 5.77 -12.08 5.10
CA ALA A 73 4.49 -12.27 5.76
C ALA A 73 4.51 -13.55 6.63
N ALA A 74 5.06 -14.65 6.12
CA ALA A 74 5.22 -15.88 6.90
C ALA A 74 6.13 -15.68 8.11
N TYR A 75 7.24 -14.95 7.94
CA TYR A 75 8.15 -14.65 9.04
C TYR A 75 7.49 -13.82 10.14
N ILE A 76 6.76 -12.75 9.79
CA ILE A 76 6.01 -11.95 10.77
C ILE A 76 4.97 -12.83 11.49
N LYS A 77 4.19 -13.63 10.76
CA LYS A 77 3.19 -14.53 11.37
C LYS A 77 3.80 -15.60 12.28
N SER A 78 5.05 -16.00 12.04
CA SER A 78 5.79 -16.90 12.95
C SER A 78 6.17 -16.22 14.27
N LEU A 79 6.37 -14.90 14.25
CA LEU A 79 6.69 -14.09 15.43
C LEU A 79 5.44 -13.61 16.16
N ASP A 80 4.37 -13.31 15.42
CA ASP A 80 3.14 -12.70 15.92
C ASP A 80 1.93 -13.29 15.20
N LYS A 81 1.11 -14.04 15.95
CA LYS A 81 -0.11 -14.68 15.46
C LYS A 81 -1.38 -13.86 15.74
N ARG A 82 -1.27 -12.71 16.40
CA ARG A 82 -2.41 -11.89 16.84
C ARG A 82 -2.73 -10.78 15.85
N HIS A 83 -1.71 -10.04 15.41
CA HIS A 83 -1.93 -8.88 14.55
C HIS A 83 -2.12 -9.26 13.08
N LEU A 84 -2.84 -8.38 12.39
CA LEU A 84 -3.01 -8.46 10.94
C LEU A 84 -1.69 -8.10 10.24
N VAL A 85 -1.54 -8.57 9.01
CA VAL A 85 -0.39 -8.30 8.13
C VAL A 85 -0.92 -7.87 6.77
N THR A 86 -0.39 -6.77 6.26
CA THR A 86 -0.61 -6.31 4.89
C THR A 86 0.71 -6.01 4.20
N VAL A 87 0.66 -5.89 2.87
CA VAL A 87 1.85 -5.66 2.07
C VAL A 87 2.29 -4.20 2.14
N GLY A 88 1.38 -3.26 1.88
CA GLY A 88 1.70 -1.85 1.61
C GLY A 88 1.75 -1.48 0.13
N LEU A 89 1.01 -2.22 -0.71
CA LEU A 89 0.83 -1.92 -2.12
C LEU A 89 0.09 -0.60 -2.33
N GLU A 90 0.47 0.09 -3.40
CA GLU A 90 -0.33 1.14 -4.01
C GLU A 90 -1.60 0.60 -4.68
N GLY A 91 -1.58 -0.66 -5.13
CA GLY A 91 -2.71 -1.32 -5.79
C GLY A 91 -2.54 -1.58 -7.29
N PHE A 92 -1.38 -1.34 -7.88
CA PHE A 92 -1.23 -1.59 -9.32
C PHE A 92 -1.45 -3.05 -9.69
N TYR A 93 -2.13 -3.27 -10.82
CA TYR A 93 -2.30 -4.59 -11.43
C TYR A 93 -1.12 -4.91 -12.34
N GLY A 94 -0.67 -6.16 -12.33
CA GLY A 94 0.43 -6.63 -13.17
C GLY A 94 0.05 -6.75 -14.66
N LEU A 95 1.05 -6.76 -15.54
CA LEU A 95 0.85 -6.87 -17.01
C LEU A 95 0.06 -8.12 -17.44
N ASN A 96 0.16 -9.21 -16.69
CA ASN A 96 -0.50 -10.47 -17.01
C ASN A 96 -1.88 -10.61 -16.36
N THR A 97 -2.28 -9.65 -15.52
CA THR A 97 -3.61 -9.65 -14.91
C THR A 97 -4.61 -9.12 -15.93
N THR A 98 -5.31 -10.06 -16.56
CA THR A 98 -6.15 -9.84 -17.75
C THR A 98 -7.24 -8.81 -17.47
N ASN A 99 -7.47 -7.90 -18.41
CA ASN A 99 -8.52 -6.86 -18.37
C ASN A 99 -8.45 -5.89 -17.16
N LYS A 100 -7.28 -5.76 -16.51
CA LYS A 100 -7.07 -4.80 -15.40
C LYS A 100 -5.99 -3.76 -15.68
N SER A 101 -5.27 -3.88 -16.79
CA SER A 101 -4.26 -2.89 -17.21
C SER A 101 -4.84 -1.49 -17.43
N GLU A 102 -6.13 -1.38 -17.80
CA GLU A 102 -6.85 -0.12 -18.00
C GLU A 102 -7.22 0.58 -16.69
N VAL A 103 -7.24 -0.14 -15.56
CA VAL A 103 -7.49 0.43 -14.23
C VAL A 103 -6.26 1.20 -13.73
N ASN A 104 -5.06 0.77 -14.12
CA ASN A 104 -3.81 1.41 -13.73
C ASN A 104 -3.68 2.84 -14.30
N PRO A 105 -2.92 3.72 -13.65
CA PRO A 105 -2.58 5.03 -14.20
C PRO A 105 -1.51 4.90 -15.31
N GLY A 106 -1.91 4.32 -16.42
CA GLY A 106 -1.07 4.03 -17.57
C GLY A 106 -0.22 2.76 -17.45
N ILE A 107 0.37 2.36 -18.59
CA ILE A 107 1.07 1.07 -18.74
C ILE A 107 2.32 0.94 -17.85
N ARG A 108 2.94 2.07 -17.47
CA ARG A 108 4.14 2.08 -16.62
C ARG A 108 3.86 1.51 -15.23
N ALA A 109 2.69 1.78 -14.67
CA ALA A 109 2.30 1.25 -13.36
C ALA A 109 2.28 -0.28 -13.34
N ALA A 110 1.78 -0.91 -14.42
CA ALA A 110 1.80 -2.37 -14.57
C ALA A 110 3.22 -2.97 -14.65
N SER A 111 4.22 -2.16 -14.98
CA SER A 111 5.61 -2.58 -15.17
C SER A 111 6.46 -2.47 -13.90
N LEU A 112 5.89 -1.98 -12.79
CA LEU A 112 6.56 -1.80 -11.49
C LEU A 112 6.64 -3.07 -10.65
N GLY A 113 6.28 -4.22 -11.22
CA GLY A 113 6.46 -5.55 -10.63
C GLY A 113 5.47 -5.92 -9.51
N SER A 114 4.81 -4.95 -8.88
CA SER A 114 3.67 -5.18 -8.00
C SER A 114 2.45 -5.63 -8.80
N ASP A 115 1.64 -6.51 -8.20
CA ASP A 115 0.40 -6.99 -8.77
C ASP A 115 -0.63 -7.25 -7.67
N PHE A 116 -1.62 -6.37 -7.57
CA PHE A 116 -2.59 -6.30 -6.48
C PHE A 116 -3.19 -7.65 -6.10
N ILE A 117 -3.66 -8.42 -7.09
CA ILE A 117 -4.36 -9.68 -6.85
C ILE A 117 -3.40 -10.76 -6.28
N PRO A 118 -2.37 -11.23 -7.01
CA PRO A 118 -1.53 -12.32 -6.51
C PRO A 118 -0.70 -11.92 -5.28
N ASN A 119 -0.28 -10.65 -5.15
CA ASN A 119 0.43 -10.19 -3.96
C ASN A 119 -0.48 -10.23 -2.73
N SER A 120 -1.73 -9.75 -2.86
CA SER A 120 -2.69 -9.73 -1.75
C SER A 120 -3.33 -11.10 -1.47
N ALA A 121 -3.31 -12.03 -2.43
CA ALA A 121 -3.86 -13.38 -2.29
C ALA A 121 -3.02 -14.30 -1.38
N ILE A 122 -1.78 -13.94 -1.07
CA ILE A 122 -0.90 -14.69 -0.15
C ILE A 122 -1.63 -14.97 1.17
N SER A 123 -1.59 -16.22 1.64
CA SER A 123 -2.38 -16.67 2.81
C SER A 123 -2.07 -15.92 4.10
N ASN A 124 -0.82 -15.49 4.28
CA ASN A 124 -0.37 -14.73 5.45
C ASN A 124 -0.63 -13.21 5.35
N ILE A 125 -1.29 -12.74 4.29
CA ILE A 125 -1.79 -11.37 4.15
C ILE A 125 -3.27 -11.36 4.53
N ASP A 126 -3.66 -10.57 5.53
CA ASP A 126 -5.03 -10.60 6.06
C ASP A 126 -5.97 -9.60 5.38
N PHE A 127 -5.42 -8.50 4.86
CA PHE A 127 -6.18 -7.49 4.10
C PHE A 127 -5.31 -6.86 3.01
N ALA A 128 -5.96 -6.42 1.94
CA ALA A 128 -5.30 -5.77 0.82
C ALA A 128 -5.16 -4.28 1.08
N SER A 129 -4.07 -3.67 0.61
CA SER A 129 -3.84 -2.23 0.72
C SER A 129 -3.83 -1.58 -0.66
N VAL A 130 -4.34 -0.35 -0.72
CA VAL A 130 -4.42 0.46 -1.94
C VAL A 130 -4.11 1.91 -1.57
N HIS A 131 -3.44 2.64 -2.46
CA HIS A 131 -3.20 4.09 -2.35
C HIS A 131 -4.02 4.80 -3.45
N ALA A 132 -4.15 6.13 -3.37
CA ALA A 132 -4.87 6.93 -4.34
C ALA A 132 -4.29 8.35 -4.42
N TYR A 133 -3.57 8.63 -5.52
CA TYR A 133 -2.92 9.93 -5.77
C TYR A 133 -3.17 10.42 -7.20
N PRO A 134 -4.40 10.83 -7.56
CA PRO A 134 -4.74 11.19 -8.94
C PRO A 134 -3.87 12.34 -9.48
N ASP A 135 -3.53 13.34 -8.65
CA ASP A 135 -2.70 14.47 -9.06
C ASP A 135 -1.27 14.08 -9.43
N ARG A 136 -0.75 12.98 -8.85
CA ARG A 136 0.58 12.44 -9.15
C ARG A 136 0.55 11.49 -10.35
N TRP A 137 -0.52 10.71 -10.44
CA TRP A 137 -0.64 9.61 -11.39
C TRP A 137 -1.14 10.05 -12.78
N ILE A 138 -2.04 11.02 -12.82
CA ILE A 138 -2.61 11.61 -14.05
C ILE A 138 -2.54 13.15 -13.98
N PRO A 139 -1.33 13.74 -13.92
CA PRO A 139 -1.12 15.15 -13.59
C PRO A 139 -1.72 16.13 -14.62
N HIS A 140 -1.98 15.68 -15.84
CA HIS A 140 -2.53 16.50 -16.93
C HIS A 140 -4.04 16.34 -17.12
N ALA A 141 -4.69 15.48 -16.33
CA ALA A 141 -6.14 15.30 -16.36
C ALA A 141 -6.85 16.44 -15.65
N ASP A 142 -8.02 16.83 -16.15
CA ASP A 142 -8.92 17.75 -15.46
C ASP A 142 -9.62 17.05 -14.27
N LEU A 143 -10.40 17.83 -13.51
CA LEU A 143 -11.11 17.33 -12.33
C LEU A 143 -12.10 16.21 -12.67
N GLU A 144 -12.80 16.30 -13.81
CA GLU A 144 -13.78 15.31 -14.23
C GLU A 144 -13.11 13.96 -14.52
N ALA A 145 -12.04 13.98 -15.32
CA ALA A 145 -11.25 12.79 -15.63
C ALA A 145 -10.62 12.19 -14.38
N LYS A 146 -10.09 13.00 -13.45
CA LYS A 146 -9.56 12.53 -12.16
C LYS A 146 -10.63 11.89 -11.28
N THR A 147 -11.81 12.48 -11.24
CA THR A 147 -12.96 11.98 -10.47
C THR A 147 -13.44 10.64 -11.03
N SER A 148 -13.60 10.54 -12.35
CA SER A 148 -13.98 9.31 -13.04
C SER A 148 -12.95 8.20 -12.82
N TYR A 149 -11.67 8.53 -12.98
CA TYR A 149 -10.56 7.63 -12.71
C TYR A 149 -10.58 7.10 -11.28
N LEU A 150 -10.68 7.98 -10.26
CA LEU A 150 -10.74 7.55 -8.86
C LEU A 150 -11.97 6.70 -8.57
N SER A 151 -13.12 7.07 -9.13
CA SER A 151 -14.34 6.28 -8.99
C SER A 151 -14.12 4.84 -9.48
N HIS A 152 -13.54 4.70 -10.67
CA HIS A 152 -13.25 3.40 -11.26
C HIS A 152 -12.15 2.63 -10.52
N TRP A 153 -11.11 3.33 -10.04
CA TRP A 153 -10.04 2.80 -9.21
C TRP A 153 -10.59 2.18 -7.93
N VAL A 154 -11.44 2.92 -7.21
CA VAL A 154 -12.04 2.46 -5.95
C VAL A 154 -12.95 1.26 -6.16
N ASP A 155 -13.85 1.32 -7.15
CA ASP A 155 -14.79 0.24 -7.44
C ASP A 155 -14.06 -1.06 -7.83
N SER A 156 -13.03 -0.96 -8.66
CA SER A 156 -12.26 -2.12 -9.14
C SER A 156 -11.58 -2.85 -7.99
N HIS A 157 -10.90 -2.13 -7.09
CA HIS A 157 -10.20 -2.72 -5.97
C HIS A 157 -11.13 -3.32 -4.93
N ILE A 158 -12.24 -2.63 -4.61
CA ILE A 158 -13.25 -3.17 -3.69
C ILE A 158 -13.86 -4.44 -4.25
N SER A 159 -14.17 -4.46 -5.55
CA SER A 159 -14.72 -5.62 -6.24
C SER A 159 -13.74 -6.81 -6.21
N ASP A 160 -12.47 -6.60 -6.55
CA ASP A 160 -11.47 -7.67 -6.52
C ASP A 160 -11.16 -8.14 -5.09
N GLY A 161 -11.22 -7.24 -4.10
CA GLY A 161 -11.17 -7.58 -2.68
C GLY A 161 -12.27 -8.57 -2.28
N ASP A 162 -13.50 -8.33 -2.71
CA ASP A 162 -14.67 -9.16 -2.40
C ASP A 162 -14.65 -10.49 -3.18
N ILE A 163 -14.42 -10.42 -4.49
CA ILE A 163 -14.62 -11.55 -5.41
C ILE A 163 -13.35 -12.40 -5.53
N ALA A 164 -12.21 -11.79 -5.82
CA ALA A 164 -10.97 -12.52 -6.11
C ALA A 164 -10.20 -12.87 -4.83
N LEU A 165 -10.13 -11.95 -3.87
CA LEU A 165 -9.31 -12.12 -2.67
C LEU A 165 -10.10 -12.67 -1.48
N ARG A 166 -11.40 -12.36 -1.39
CA ARG A 166 -12.22 -12.55 -0.19
C ARG A 166 -11.58 -11.93 1.06
N LYS A 167 -11.00 -10.73 0.88
CA LYS A 167 -10.29 -9.97 1.92
C LYS A 167 -10.76 -8.51 1.93
N PRO A 168 -10.82 -7.86 3.10
CA PRO A 168 -11.07 -6.42 3.15
C PRO A 168 -9.98 -5.63 2.41
N VAL A 169 -10.35 -4.45 1.91
CA VAL A 169 -9.44 -3.52 1.22
C VAL A 169 -9.32 -2.22 2.01
N LEU A 170 -8.10 -1.82 2.35
CA LEU A 170 -7.85 -0.58 3.06
C LEU A 170 -7.12 0.41 2.15
N PHE A 171 -7.77 1.55 1.86
CA PHE A 171 -7.17 2.66 1.12
C PHE A 171 -6.31 3.49 2.08
N LYS A 172 -5.06 3.08 2.29
CA LYS A 172 -4.24 3.61 3.39
C LYS A 172 -3.62 4.97 3.12
N GLU A 173 -3.56 5.36 1.87
CA GLU A 173 -3.11 6.70 1.48
C GLU A 173 -4.08 7.23 0.44
N VAL A 174 -4.83 8.26 0.81
CA VAL A 174 -5.69 9.01 -0.11
C VAL A 174 -5.28 10.47 0.01
N GLY A 175 -4.68 11.00 -1.06
CA GLY A 175 -4.14 12.36 -1.07
C GLY A 175 -4.46 13.09 -2.36
N SER A 176 -4.75 14.38 -2.26
CA SER A 176 -4.90 15.27 -3.41
C SER A 176 -4.33 16.64 -3.09
N SER A 177 -3.73 17.27 -4.10
CA SER A 177 -3.11 18.58 -3.97
C SER A 177 -4.15 19.66 -3.72
N ARG A 178 -3.78 20.69 -2.95
CA ARG A 178 -4.63 21.85 -2.73
C ARG A 178 -4.66 22.75 -3.99
N HIS A 179 -5.44 22.35 -4.99
CA HIS A 179 -5.80 23.19 -6.13
C HIS A 179 -7.17 23.83 -5.89
N VAL A 180 -7.33 25.08 -6.31
CA VAL A 180 -8.58 25.84 -6.25
C VAL A 180 -8.97 26.16 -7.67
N ASP A 181 -10.16 25.74 -8.09
CA ASP A 181 -10.69 26.10 -9.40
C ASP A 181 -11.11 27.58 -9.46
N GLU A 182 -11.47 28.06 -10.66
CA GLU A 182 -11.91 29.45 -10.88
C GLU A 182 -13.16 29.83 -10.07
N LYS A 183 -13.89 28.86 -9.53
CA LYS A 183 -15.12 29.02 -8.75
C LYS A 183 -14.86 28.97 -7.24
N GLY A 184 -13.60 28.83 -6.80
CA GLY A 184 -13.25 28.75 -5.39
C GLY A 184 -13.50 27.38 -4.75
N VAL A 185 -13.78 26.35 -5.55
CA VAL A 185 -13.94 24.97 -5.07
C VAL A 185 -12.55 24.33 -4.97
N PHE A 186 -12.28 23.68 -3.83
CA PHE A 186 -11.08 22.87 -3.69
C PHE A 186 -11.29 21.54 -4.42
N ASP A 187 -10.54 21.31 -5.50
CA ASP A 187 -10.55 20.03 -6.24
C ASP A 187 -10.35 18.83 -5.31
N ARG A 188 -9.51 19.02 -4.29
CA ARG A 188 -9.26 18.05 -3.23
C ARG A 188 -10.54 17.56 -2.56
N ASP A 189 -11.47 18.45 -2.23
CA ASP A 189 -12.68 18.07 -1.50
C ASP A 189 -13.59 17.20 -2.36
N VAL A 190 -13.66 17.49 -3.67
CA VAL A 190 -14.39 16.66 -4.64
C VAL A 190 -13.75 15.28 -4.74
N LEU A 191 -12.43 15.21 -4.93
CA LEU A 191 -11.70 13.95 -5.10
C LEU A 191 -11.72 13.08 -3.84
N LEU A 192 -11.53 13.68 -2.66
CA LEU A 192 -11.65 12.97 -1.38
C LEU A 192 -13.09 12.48 -1.17
N LYS A 193 -14.10 13.30 -1.47
CA LYS A 193 -15.50 12.90 -1.35
C LYS A 193 -15.82 11.71 -2.25
N THR A 194 -15.32 11.68 -3.49
CA THR A 194 -15.49 10.54 -4.41
C THR A 194 -15.00 9.23 -3.80
N VAL A 195 -13.83 9.24 -3.14
CA VAL A 195 -13.28 8.05 -2.47
C VAL A 195 -14.11 7.73 -1.23
N TYR A 196 -14.35 8.70 -0.35
CA TYR A 196 -14.99 8.45 0.94
C TYR A 196 -16.47 8.04 0.83
N ASP A 197 -17.23 8.57 -0.12
CA ASP A 197 -18.61 8.14 -0.35
C ASP A 197 -18.68 6.65 -0.71
N LYS A 198 -17.80 6.20 -1.61
CA LYS A 198 -17.72 4.79 -2.03
C LYS A 198 -17.23 3.89 -0.90
N ILE A 199 -16.22 4.35 -0.15
CA ILE A 199 -15.73 3.63 1.02
C ILE A 199 -16.81 3.51 2.08
N TYR A 200 -17.59 4.57 2.31
CA TYR A 200 -18.71 4.54 3.26
C TYR A 200 -19.76 3.50 2.85
N GLU A 201 -20.19 3.46 1.59
CA GLU A 201 -21.14 2.45 1.10
C GLU A 201 -20.57 1.02 1.19
N SER A 202 -19.26 0.86 0.95
CA SER A 202 -18.56 -0.42 1.07
C SER A 202 -18.39 -0.86 2.54
N ALA A 203 -18.13 0.08 3.45
CA ALA A 203 -17.95 -0.17 4.88
C ALA A 203 -19.24 -0.66 5.55
N LYS A 204 -20.42 -0.27 5.06
CA LYS A 204 -21.71 -0.85 5.48
C LYS A 204 -21.76 -2.38 5.27
N LYS A 205 -20.96 -2.90 4.33
CA LYS A 205 -20.80 -4.33 4.05
C LYS A 205 -19.50 -4.91 4.63
N ARG A 206 -18.76 -4.15 5.44
CA ARG A 206 -17.46 -4.48 6.06
C ARG A 206 -16.35 -4.83 5.04
N ARG A 207 -16.38 -4.19 3.87
CA ARG A 207 -15.49 -4.54 2.75
C ARG A 207 -14.29 -3.62 2.62
N ALA A 208 -14.43 -2.33 2.93
CA ALA A 208 -13.34 -1.38 2.78
C ALA A 208 -13.32 -0.28 3.85
N GLY A 209 -12.14 0.34 3.98
CA GLY A 209 -11.88 1.53 4.80
C GLY A 209 -10.86 2.43 4.12
N ALA A 210 -10.58 3.60 4.69
CA ALA A 210 -9.60 4.54 4.13
C ALA A 210 -8.94 5.44 5.19
N PHE A 211 -7.71 5.87 4.90
CA PHE A 211 -6.95 6.88 5.66
C PHE A 211 -6.51 8.01 4.72
N ILE A 212 -6.55 9.26 5.21
CA ILE A 212 -6.01 10.41 4.49
C ILE A 212 -4.48 10.39 4.52
N TRP A 213 -3.85 10.86 3.44
CA TRP A 213 -2.45 11.29 3.46
C TRP A 213 -2.39 12.82 3.30
N GLN A 214 -1.84 13.58 4.23
CA GLN A 214 -1.44 13.24 5.61
C GLN A 214 -1.97 14.30 6.57
N LEU A 215 -2.15 13.94 7.85
CA LEU A 215 -2.58 14.87 8.88
C LEU A 215 -1.36 15.48 9.58
N LEU A 216 -1.24 16.81 9.55
CA LEU A 216 -0.28 17.54 10.39
C LEU A 216 -1.02 18.38 11.43
N VAL A 217 -0.34 18.63 12.55
CA VAL A 217 -0.85 19.49 13.64
C VAL A 217 -0.15 20.85 13.61
N GLU A 218 -0.63 21.79 14.41
CA GLU A 218 -0.01 23.11 14.52
C GLU A 218 1.47 23.03 14.99
N GLY A 219 2.33 23.88 14.42
CA GLY A 219 3.74 23.99 14.82
C GLY A 219 4.71 23.03 14.11
N VAL A 220 4.25 22.27 13.11
CA VAL A 220 5.09 21.38 12.28
C VAL A 220 5.05 21.71 10.78
N ASP A 221 4.84 22.99 10.43
CA ASP A 221 4.69 23.46 9.05
C ASP A 221 5.85 23.06 8.12
N GLY A 222 7.05 22.91 8.67
CA GLY A 222 8.25 22.48 7.94
C GLY A 222 8.21 21.06 7.37
N TYR A 223 7.19 20.26 7.73
CA TYR A 223 7.00 18.89 7.25
C TYR A 223 5.86 18.75 6.22
N THR A 224 5.27 19.88 5.80
CA THR A 224 4.17 19.90 4.83
C THR A 224 4.59 19.41 3.45
N ASP A 225 3.69 18.70 2.79
CA ASP A 225 3.73 18.40 1.36
C ASP A 225 2.47 18.93 0.65
N LYS A 226 2.40 18.77 -0.68
CA LYS A 226 1.29 19.30 -1.49
C LYS A 226 -0.08 18.69 -1.12
N THR A 227 -0.09 17.52 -0.50
CA THR A 227 -1.29 16.73 -0.16
C THR A 227 -1.70 16.86 1.30
N THR A 228 -0.93 17.59 2.11
CA THR A 228 -1.13 17.70 3.55
C THR A 228 -2.49 18.33 3.89
N ILE A 229 -3.12 17.77 4.91
CA ILE A 229 -4.33 18.27 5.57
C ILE A 229 -3.90 18.74 6.97
N MET A 230 -4.28 19.98 7.30
CA MET A 230 -4.07 20.59 8.61
C MET A 230 -5.39 20.68 9.36
#